data_AF-A0A4Q3L806-F1
#
_entry.id   AF-A0A4Q3L806-F1
#
_cell.length_a   1.000
_cell.length_b   1.000
_cell.length_c   1.000
_cell.angle_alpha   90.00
_cell.angle_beta   90.00
_cell.angle_gamma   90.00
#
_symmetry.space_group_name_H-M   'P 1'
#
loop_
_entity.id
_entity.type
_entity.pdbx_description
1 polymer ?
#
loop_
_entity_poly.entity_id
_entity_poly.type
_entity_poly.pdbx_seq_one_letter_code
_entity_poly.pdbx_strand_id
1 'polypeptide(L)'
;MALVKPLFFNTTEGIEQEINPLLDTVAFGQVVLNGLNGVGLNANGQSITGLPAPAQPSDATNKQYVDAIAQGLNLKAACVALAAQNITLSGTQTLDGVSVVAGNRVLVIGQTDPKQNGIWVVQSGNWTRPIDFQAGAPAASSFTFVEQGTLYADNGYSCVTDPGLDTIDTSPLMWSQFSAAGLIMPGSGLSKNGNTLSVSLAATPGLQFTNGKLDAYLNVQGGLAKDTNGLRALLVNAGQQNATLAATNNGLSVLGVPSLFTVNGAATTANVTATNLNTLTQGTQTQADALHTHLSVLGANAVIGYHTCQGTLAAGDPVAWSATNNMLVRGDATIDAAARLIGVAGASGAAGAVIPIVKHGIAQNVFSGGIAGAPVFLNAGGGLTQTAPAGQSLRLVRVGWLTNATDLDVRFHDLGKRSA
;
A
#
# COMPACT_ATOMS: atom_id res chain seq x y z
N MET A 1 5.11 -86.84 51.73
CA MET A 1 3.67 -86.63 51.51
C MET A 1 3.36 -87.10 50.10
N ALA A 2 2.67 -88.24 49.97
CA ALA A 2 2.26 -88.74 48.66
C ALA A 2 1.16 -87.83 48.09
N LEU A 3 1.31 -87.40 46.84
CA LEU A 3 0.31 -86.65 46.09
C LEU A 3 -0.91 -87.57 45.87
N VAL A 4 -1.99 -87.38 46.62
CA VAL A 4 -3.26 -88.05 46.34
C VAL A 4 -3.85 -87.38 45.10
N LYS A 5 -3.84 -88.07 43.96
CA LYS A 5 -4.44 -87.60 42.71
C LYS A 5 -5.97 -87.82 42.75
N PRO A 6 -6.80 -86.89 42.25
CA PRO A 6 -8.25 -87.04 42.27
C PRO A 6 -8.69 -88.14 41.28
N LEU A 7 -9.44 -89.13 41.81
CA LEU A 7 -10.17 -90.15 41.05
C LEU A 7 -11.64 -89.71 40.96
N PHE A 8 -12.24 -89.71 39.78
CA PHE A 8 -13.69 -89.51 39.65
C PHE A 8 -14.41 -90.86 39.59
N PHE A 9 -15.53 -90.96 40.30
CA PHE A 9 -16.42 -92.12 40.27
C PHE A 9 -17.52 -91.91 39.22
N ASN A 10 -17.57 -92.79 38.23
CA ASN A 10 -18.74 -93.01 37.38
C ASN A 10 -19.67 -94.00 38.12
N THR A 11 -20.97 -93.72 38.15
CA THR A 11 -21.99 -94.47 38.91
C THR A 11 -22.27 -95.90 38.41
N THR A 12 -21.62 -96.35 37.34
CA THR A 12 -22.01 -97.61 36.68
C THR A 12 -20.93 -98.69 36.71
N GLU A 13 -19.63 -98.37 36.64
CA GLU A 13 -18.56 -99.39 36.61
C GLU A 13 -17.33 -98.91 37.39
N GLY A 14 -16.84 -99.72 38.33
CA GLY A 14 -15.79 -99.34 39.28
C GLY A 14 -14.48 -98.92 38.64
N ILE A 15 -13.91 -97.83 39.17
CA ILE A 15 -12.57 -97.25 38.92
C ILE A 15 -11.92 -97.66 37.59
N GLU A 16 -12.18 -96.89 36.53
CA GLU A 16 -11.42 -97.01 35.28
C GLU A 16 -10.77 -95.68 34.88
N GLN A 17 -9.45 -95.79 34.65
CA GLN A 17 -8.50 -94.86 34.04
C GLN A 17 -8.19 -93.52 34.72
N GLU A 18 -6.91 -93.38 35.05
CA GLU A 18 -6.21 -92.13 35.36
C GLU A 18 -6.30 -91.21 34.12
N ILE A 19 -6.97 -90.06 34.26
CA ILE A 19 -6.88 -88.99 33.24
C ILE A 19 -5.41 -88.70 33.01
N ASN A 20 -4.95 -88.87 31.78
CA ASN A 20 -3.62 -88.45 31.43
C ASN A 20 -3.67 -86.94 31.16
N PRO A 21 -3.12 -86.08 32.04
CA PRO A 21 -3.20 -84.63 31.88
C PRO A 21 -2.45 -84.12 30.65
N LEU A 22 -1.73 -84.99 29.93
CA LEU A 22 -1.02 -84.69 28.69
C LEU A 22 -1.73 -85.17 27.42
N LEU A 23 -2.80 -85.98 27.53
CA LEU A 23 -3.49 -86.58 26.38
C LEU A 23 -5.00 -86.36 26.37
N ASP A 24 -5.65 -86.26 27.53
CA ASP A 24 -7.10 -86.16 27.62
C ASP A 24 -7.56 -84.69 27.72
N THR A 25 -8.45 -84.28 26.81
CA THR A 25 -9.09 -82.96 26.85
C THR A 25 -10.44 -83.09 27.56
N VAL A 26 -10.61 -82.39 28.69
CA VAL A 26 -11.89 -82.33 29.40
C VAL A 26 -12.60 -81.03 29.03
N ALA A 27 -13.77 -81.14 28.40
CA ALA A 27 -14.62 -80.00 28.09
C ALA A 27 -15.65 -79.80 29.21
N PHE A 28 -15.60 -78.66 29.88
CA PHE A 28 -16.62 -78.24 30.84
C PHE A 28 -17.55 -77.22 30.16
N GLY A 29 -18.86 -77.44 30.20
CA GLY A 29 -19.84 -76.52 29.60
C GLY A 29 -19.86 -75.14 30.28
N GLN A 30 -19.61 -75.10 31.60
CA GLN A 30 -19.42 -73.88 32.36
C GLN A 30 -18.57 -74.19 33.60
N VAL A 31 -17.62 -73.31 33.92
CA VAL A 31 -16.88 -73.35 35.19
C VAL A 31 -17.33 -72.15 36.02
N VAL A 32 -18.06 -72.39 37.12
CA VAL A 32 -18.49 -71.35 38.07
C VAL A 32 -17.58 -71.40 39.29
N LEU A 33 -16.86 -70.32 39.56
CA LEU A 33 -15.89 -70.20 40.65
C LEU A 33 -16.43 -69.25 41.73
N ASN A 34 -17.30 -69.76 42.59
CA ASN A 34 -17.88 -68.98 43.70
C ASN A 34 -17.04 -69.10 44.98
N GLY A 35 -16.85 -67.98 45.69
CA GLY A 35 -16.30 -67.99 47.06
C GLY A 35 -14.77 -67.95 47.19
N LEU A 36 -14.03 -67.48 46.18
CA LEU A 36 -12.56 -67.43 46.23
C LEU A 36 -11.96 -66.45 47.26
N ASN A 37 -12.76 -65.67 48.00
CA ASN A 37 -12.33 -64.82 49.13
C ASN A 37 -10.95 -64.13 48.93
N GLY A 38 -10.78 -63.44 47.80
CA GLY A 38 -9.56 -62.68 47.51
C GLY A 38 -8.42 -63.47 46.84
N VAL A 39 -8.62 -64.75 46.52
CA VAL A 39 -7.68 -65.52 45.69
C VAL A 39 -7.95 -65.23 44.20
N GLY A 40 -6.96 -64.70 43.49
CA GLY A 40 -7.05 -64.38 42.07
C GLY A 40 -6.96 -65.61 41.15
N LEU A 41 -7.43 -65.46 39.91
CA LEU A 41 -7.24 -66.46 38.86
C LEU A 41 -5.89 -66.24 38.18
N ASN A 42 -4.98 -67.21 38.26
CA ASN A 42 -3.70 -67.18 37.56
C ASN A 42 -3.75 -68.15 36.37
N ALA A 43 -3.71 -67.63 35.14
CA ALA A 43 -3.69 -68.44 33.92
C ALA A 43 -2.31 -69.05 33.59
N ASN A 44 -1.29 -68.85 34.44
CA ASN A 44 0.07 -69.37 34.27
C ASN A 44 0.67 -69.05 32.88
N GLY A 45 0.41 -67.84 32.38
CA GLY A 45 0.86 -67.38 31.06
C GLY A 45 0.06 -67.90 29.86
N GLN A 46 -1.04 -68.63 30.08
CA GLN A 46 -1.94 -69.07 29.00
C GLN A 46 -2.92 -67.97 28.58
N SER A 47 -3.31 -67.97 27.31
CA SER A 47 -4.30 -67.03 26.75
C SER A 47 -5.72 -67.36 27.23
N ILE A 48 -6.47 -66.33 27.64
CA ILE A 48 -7.91 -66.41 27.90
C ILE A 48 -8.63 -65.89 26.64
N THR A 49 -9.27 -66.79 25.88
CA THR A 49 -9.94 -66.47 24.61
C THR A 49 -11.46 -66.40 24.75
N GLY A 50 -12.14 -65.68 23.85
CA GLY A 50 -13.61 -65.64 23.78
C GLY A 50 -14.30 -64.66 24.74
N LEU A 51 -13.57 -63.71 25.31
CA LEU A 51 -14.14 -62.65 26.17
C LEU A 51 -15.00 -61.68 25.34
N PRO A 52 -16.28 -61.47 25.67
CA PRO A 52 -17.12 -60.46 25.04
C PRO A 52 -16.65 -59.04 25.40
N ALA A 53 -17.22 -58.02 24.75
CA ALA A 53 -17.00 -56.63 25.15
C ALA A 53 -17.53 -56.40 26.59
N PRO A 54 -16.79 -55.68 27.45
CA PRO A 54 -17.19 -55.43 28.83
C PRO A 54 -18.47 -54.57 28.89
N ALA A 55 -19.42 -54.93 29.75
CA ALA A 55 -20.69 -54.23 29.93
C ALA A 55 -20.82 -53.57 31.32
N GLN A 56 -20.21 -54.17 32.35
CA GLN A 56 -20.16 -53.66 33.72
C GLN A 56 -18.73 -53.24 34.12
N PRO A 57 -18.57 -52.33 35.10
CA PRO A 57 -17.25 -51.83 35.52
C PRO A 57 -16.28 -52.90 36.06
N SER A 58 -16.78 -54.07 36.46
CA SER A 58 -16.00 -55.18 37.01
C SER A 58 -15.67 -56.27 35.98
N ASP A 59 -16.10 -56.12 34.74
CA ASP A 59 -15.91 -57.15 33.71
C ASP A 59 -14.45 -57.21 33.24
N ALA A 60 -13.99 -58.40 32.87
CA ALA A 60 -12.71 -58.56 32.20
C ALA A 60 -12.77 -57.97 30.78
N THR A 61 -11.76 -57.19 30.40
CA THR A 61 -11.70 -56.53 29.09
C THR A 61 -10.89 -57.37 28.09
N ASN A 62 -11.36 -57.43 26.84
CA ASN A 62 -10.57 -58.04 25.77
C ASN A 62 -9.53 -57.03 25.22
N LYS A 63 -8.46 -57.55 24.60
CA LYS A 63 -7.36 -56.71 24.08
C LYS A 63 -7.84 -55.69 23.04
N GLN A 64 -8.79 -56.08 22.17
CA GLN A 64 -9.36 -55.19 21.15
C GLN A 64 -10.01 -53.94 21.77
N TYR A 65 -10.75 -54.10 22.87
CA TYR A 65 -11.35 -53.00 23.61
C TYR A 65 -10.29 -52.09 24.22
N VAL A 66 -9.28 -52.66 24.90
CA VAL A 66 -8.20 -51.88 25.54
C VAL A 66 -7.35 -51.13 24.51
N ASP A 67 -7.04 -51.75 23.37
CA ASP A 67 -6.28 -51.09 22.30
C ASP A 67 -7.05 -49.89 21.71
N ALA A 68 -8.37 -49.99 21.56
CA ALA A 68 -9.22 -48.90 21.09
C ALA A 68 -9.28 -47.72 22.09
N ILE A 69 -9.36 -48.02 23.39
CA ILE A 69 -9.34 -47.00 24.44
C ILE A 69 -7.95 -46.35 24.56
N ALA A 70 -6.87 -47.14 24.52
CA ALA A 70 -5.50 -46.66 24.70
C ALA A 70 -5.04 -45.69 23.59
N GLN A 71 -5.65 -45.77 22.40
CA GLN A 71 -5.33 -44.86 21.28
C GLN A 71 -6.20 -43.61 21.23
N GLY A 72 -7.23 -43.49 22.08
CA GLY A 72 -8.20 -42.39 22.02
C GLY A 72 -8.99 -42.33 20.68
N LEU A 73 -8.90 -43.38 19.86
CA LEU A 73 -9.49 -43.48 18.54
C LEU A 73 -10.23 -44.82 18.41
N ASN A 74 -11.46 -44.76 17.91
CA ASN A 74 -12.26 -45.93 17.58
C ASN A 74 -12.06 -46.29 16.11
N LEU A 75 -11.05 -47.12 15.82
CA LEU A 75 -10.71 -47.57 14.48
C LEU A 75 -11.87 -48.36 13.83
N LYS A 76 -12.29 -47.89 12.65
CA LYS A 76 -13.25 -48.52 11.75
C LYS A 76 -12.53 -49.11 10.55
N ALA A 77 -13.18 -50.04 9.85
CA ALA A 77 -12.64 -50.53 8.59
C ALA A 77 -12.52 -49.40 7.55
N ALA A 78 -11.52 -49.50 6.68
CA ALA A 78 -11.19 -48.49 5.68
C ALA A 78 -12.34 -48.24 4.69
N CYS A 79 -12.36 -47.04 4.13
CA CYS A 79 -13.27 -46.60 3.10
C CYS A 79 -12.51 -46.48 1.78
N VAL A 80 -13.14 -46.92 0.70
CA VAL A 80 -12.57 -46.86 -0.66
C VAL A 80 -12.46 -45.42 -1.13
N ALA A 81 -13.46 -44.58 -0.84
CA ALA A 81 -13.51 -43.19 -1.28
C ALA A 81 -14.23 -42.30 -0.26
N LEU A 82 -14.09 -40.98 -0.45
CA LEU A 82 -14.75 -39.96 0.35
C LEU A 82 -15.68 -39.08 -0.51
N ALA A 83 -16.85 -38.75 0.04
CA ALA A 83 -17.75 -37.74 -0.51
C ALA A 83 -17.77 -36.50 0.39
N ALA A 84 -17.22 -35.39 -0.12
CA ALA A 84 -17.19 -34.09 0.56
C ALA A 84 -18.37 -33.18 0.19
N GLN A 85 -19.32 -33.67 -0.61
CA GLN A 85 -20.51 -32.95 -1.06
C GLN A 85 -21.77 -33.79 -0.83
N ASN A 86 -22.93 -33.16 -0.96
CA ASN A 86 -24.20 -33.86 -0.82
C ASN A 86 -24.39 -34.85 -1.97
N ILE A 87 -24.69 -36.10 -1.62
CA ILE A 87 -24.92 -37.19 -2.58
C ILE A 87 -26.25 -37.88 -2.30
N THR A 88 -26.74 -38.63 -3.27
CA THR A 88 -27.83 -39.59 -3.03
C THR A 88 -27.23 -40.83 -2.38
N LEU A 89 -27.69 -41.23 -1.20
CA LEU A 89 -27.20 -42.44 -0.52
C LEU A 89 -27.85 -43.71 -1.10
N SER A 90 -27.72 -43.90 -2.41
CA SER A 90 -28.29 -45.04 -3.16
C SER A 90 -27.56 -45.23 -4.49
N GLY A 91 -27.49 -46.47 -4.98
CA GLY A 91 -26.87 -46.80 -6.26
C GLY A 91 -25.34 -46.67 -6.29
N THR A 92 -24.73 -47.19 -7.35
CA THR A 92 -23.29 -47.04 -7.63
C THR A 92 -23.02 -45.67 -8.22
N GLN A 93 -21.93 -45.02 -7.81
CA GLN A 93 -21.62 -43.64 -8.17
C GLN A 93 -20.11 -43.45 -8.35
N THR A 94 -19.69 -42.27 -8.81
CA THR A 94 -18.27 -41.89 -8.83
C THR A 94 -18.03 -40.81 -7.77
N LEU A 95 -17.13 -41.08 -6.83
CA LEU A 95 -16.78 -40.19 -5.72
C LEU A 95 -15.28 -39.90 -5.76
N ASP A 96 -14.89 -38.63 -5.79
CA ASP A 96 -13.48 -38.21 -5.87
C ASP A 96 -12.69 -38.94 -6.98
N GLY A 97 -13.32 -39.15 -8.13
CA GLY A 97 -12.73 -39.87 -9.27
C GLY A 97 -12.75 -41.40 -9.19
N VAL A 98 -13.26 -41.99 -8.10
CA VAL A 98 -13.34 -43.45 -7.89
C VAL A 98 -14.76 -43.95 -8.15
N SER A 99 -14.93 -44.93 -9.04
CA SER A 99 -16.22 -45.59 -9.27
C SER A 99 -16.50 -46.62 -8.16
N VAL A 100 -17.40 -46.28 -7.24
CA VAL A 100 -17.74 -47.11 -6.10
C VAL A 100 -18.88 -48.08 -6.45
N VAL A 101 -18.69 -49.36 -6.10
CA VAL A 101 -19.63 -50.45 -6.40
C VAL A 101 -20.25 -51.02 -5.12
N ALA A 102 -21.31 -51.81 -5.27
CA ALA A 102 -21.99 -52.44 -4.14
C ALA A 102 -21.01 -53.24 -3.26
N GLY A 103 -21.12 -53.08 -1.93
CA GLY A 103 -20.22 -53.66 -0.95
C GLY A 103 -19.00 -52.80 -0.61
N ASN A 104 -18.67 -51.76 -1.39
CA ASN A 104 -17.63 -50.81 -1.01
C ASN A 104 -18.07 -49.96 0.18
N ARG A 105 -17.10 -49.58 1.00
CA ARG A 105 -17.30 -48.62 2.10
C ARG A 105 -16.89 -47.24 1.64
N VAL A 106 -17.69 -46.23 1.97
CA VAL A 106 -17.41 -44.84 1.64
C VAL A 106 -17.64 -43.96 2.85
N LEU A 107 -16.77 -42.97 3.03
CA LEU A 107 -16.94 -41.96 4.06
C LEU A 107 -17.67 -40.76 3.45
N VAL A 108 -18.81 -40.37 4.03
CA VAL A 108 -19.60 -39.23 3.56
C VAL A 108 -19.57 -38.15 4.62
N ILE A 109 -19.11 -36.95 4.28
CA ILE A 109 -18.95 -35.83 5.24
C ILE A 109 -19.70 -34.57 4.82
N GLY A 110 -20.28 -34.55 3.63
CA GLY A 110 -20.90 -33.37 3.01
C GLY A 110 -22.41 -33.44 2.79
N GLN A 111 -23.16 -34.29 3.51
CA GLN A 111 -24.63 -34.33 3.37
C GLN A 111 -25.28 -33.01 3.81
N THR A 112 -26.37 -32.64 3.15
CA THR A 112 -27.20 -31.49 3.56
C THR A 112 -27.84 -31.70 4.94
N ASP A 113 -28.19 -32.94 5.29
CA ASP A 113 -28.52 -33.34 6.66
C ASP A 113 -27.30 -34.00 7.31
N PRO A 114 -26.57 -33.31 8.20
CA PRO A 114 -25.33 -33.82 8.76
C PRO A 114 -25.49 -35.08 9.61
N LYS A 115 -26.72 -35.46 10.00
CA LYS A 115 -27.00 -36.73 10.70
C LYS A 115 -26.68 -37.94 9.83
N GLN A 116 -26.74 -37.75 8.51
CA GLN A 116 -26.44 -38.77 7.51
C GLN A 116 -24.94 -38.87 7.19
N ASN A 117 -24.10 -37.96 7.71
CA ASN A 117 -22.65 -38.10 7.57
C ASN A 117 -22.14 -39.36 8.29
N GLY A 118 -20.93 -39.80 7.95
CA GLY A 118 -20.28 -41.00 8.46
C GLY A 118 -20.09 -42.08 7.40
N ILE A 119 -19.88 -43.30 7.87
CA ILE A 119 -19.49 -44.42 7.01
C ILE A 119 -20.75 -45.11 6.46
N TRP A 120 -20.71 -45.43 5.16
CA TRP A 120 -21.77 -46.12 4.43
C TRP A 120 -21.22 -47.30 3.64
N VAL A 121 -22.04 -48.35 3.49
CA VAL A 121 -21.82 -49.44 2.54
C VAL A 121 -22.68 -49.19 1.31
N VAL A 122 -22.02 -49.07 0.16
CA VAL A 122 -22.64 -48.84 -1.14
C VAL A 122 -23.52 -50.03 -1.50
N GLN A 123 -24.68 -49.75 -2.08
CA GLN A 123 -25.65 -50.74 -2.55
C GLN A 123 -26.21 -50.30 -3.91
N SER A 124 -26.81 -51.23 -4.65
CA SER A 124 -27.57 -50.90 -5.87
C SER A 124 -28.86 -50.11 -5.55
N GLY A 125 -29.46 -50.40 -4.39
CA GLY A 125 -30.50 -49.59 -3.77
C GLY A 125 -29.95 -48.68 -2.68
N ASN A 126 -30.77 -48.38 -1.67
CA ASN A 126 -30.37 -47.53 -0.55
C ASN A 126 -29.12 -48.08 0.15
N TRP A 127 -28.16 -47.20 0.41
CA TRP A 127 -26.96 -47.55 1.14
C TRP A 127 -27.30 -47.86 2.60
N THR A 128 -26.44 -48.63 3.24
CA THR A 128 -26.65 -49.10 4.61
C THR A 128 -25.48 -48.73 5.50
N ARG A 129 -25.73 -48.58 6.80
CA ARG A 129 -24.68 -48.42 7.81
C ARG A 129 -23.93 -49.74 8.01
N PRO A 130 -22.58 -49.76 8.07
CA PRO A 130 -21.85 -51.00 8.32
C PRO A 130 -21.97 -51.45 9.79
N ILE A 131 -21.65 -52.72 10.06
CA ILE A 131 -21.75 -53.35 11.39
C ILE A 131 -20.91 -52.64 12.47
N ASP A 132 -19.80 -52.00 12.09
CA ASP A 132 -18.91 -51.26 12.98
C ASP A 132 -19.27 -49.76 13.12
N PHE A 133 -20.31 -49.30 12.42
CA PHE A 133 -20.82 -47.92 12.46
C PHE A 133 -22.35 -47.90 12.34
N GLN A 134 -23.04 -48.62 13.22
CA GLN A 134 -24.50 -48.83 13.15
C GLN A 134 -25.32 -47.64 13.65
N ALA A 135 -26.52 -47.49 13.11
CA ALA A 135 -27.51 -46.52 13.60
C ALA A 135 -27.74 -46.67 15.12
N GLY A 136 -27.82 -45.55 15.83
CA GLY A 136 -28.01 -45.53 17.29
C GLY A 136 -26.75 -45.77 18.13
N ALA A 137 -25.61 -46.15 17.53
CA ALA A 137 -24.33 -46.24 18.24
C ALA A 137 -23.64 -44.87 18.35
N PRO A 138 -22.74 -44.67 19.33
CA PRO A 138 -21.91 -43.47 19.42
C PRO A 138 -20.86 -43.42 18.29
N ALA A 139 -20.70 -42.26 17.67
CA ALA A 139 -19.74 -42.01 16.59
C ALA A 139 -18.46 -41.29 17.05
N ALA A 140 -18.40 -40.72 18.25
CA ALA A 140 -17.29 -39.90 18.73
C ALA A 140 -15.98 -40.67 18.66
N SER A 141 -14.93 -39.99 18.21
CA SER A 141 -13.60 -40.57 18.00
C SER A 141 -13.55 -41.73 16.98
N SER A 142 -14.62 -42.00 16.22
CA SER A 142 -14.58 -42.97 15.11
C SER A 142 -13.55 -42.53 14.08
N PHE A 143 -12.63 -43.42 13.73
CA PHE A 143 -11.55 -43.15 12.79
C PHE A 143 -11.61 -44.13 11.62
N THR A 144 -11.47 -43.65 10.39
CA THR A 144 -11.34 -44.50 9.19
C THR A 144 -10.32 -43.92 8.23
N PHE A 145 -9.67 -44.79 7.46
CA PHE A 145 -8.73 -44.40 6.41
C PHE A 145 -9.43 -44.44 5.06
N VAL A 146 -9.16 -43.46 4.20
CA VAL A 146 -9.65 -43.39 2.81
C VAL A 146 -8.54 -43.84 1.88
N GLU A 147 -8.77 -44.91 1.13
CA GLU A 147 -7.73 -45.61 0.36
C GLU A 147 -7.51 -45.03 -1.05
N GLN A 148 -8.55 -44.50 -1.70
CA GLN A 148 -8.49 -44.03 -3.08
C GLN A 148 -9.21 -42.70 -3.25
N GLY A 149 -8.90 -42.02 -4.35
CA GLY A 149 -9.40 -40.67 -4.62
C GLY A 149 -8.38 -39.83 -5.38
N THR A 150 -8.82 -38.70 -5.93
CA THR A 150 -7.92 -37.70 -6.52
C THR A 150 -7.48 -36.65 -5.51
N LEU A 151 -8.34 -36.31 -4.55
CA LEU A 151 -8.10 -35.24 -3.58
C LEU A 151 -8.01 -35.76 -2.14
N TYR A 152 -8.73 -36.84 -1.82
CA TYR A 152 -8.91 -37.32 -0.44
C TYR A 152 -8.30 -38.70 -0.19
N ALA A 153 -7.59 -39.28 -1.16
CA ALA A 153 -6.87 -40.54 -1.00
C ALA A 153 -5.78 -40.46 0.08
N ASP A 154 -5.42 -41.62 0.62
CA ASP A 154 -4.32 -41.81 1.56
C ASP A 154 -4.43 -40.97 2.85
N ASN A 155 -5.66 -40.66 3.27
CA ASN A 155 -5.94 -39.81 4.43
C ASN A 155 -6.79 -40.53 5.47
N GLY A 156 -6.47 -40.33 6.74
CA GLY A 156 -7.26 -40.75 7.89
C GLY A 156 -8.18 -39.65 8.38
N TYR A 157 -9.42 -39.99 8.67
CA TYR A 157 -10.46 -39.07 9.13
C TYR A 157 -11.03 -39.54 10.46
N SER A 158 -11.25 -38.59 11.38
CA SER A 158 -11.89 -38.84 12.68
C SER A 158 -13.19 -38.06 12.81
N CYS A 159 -14.21 -38.68 13.42
CA CYS A 159 -15.39 -38.00 13.89
C CYS A 159 -15.02 -37.12 15.09
N VAL A 160 -15.29 -35.82 14.96
CA VAL A 160 -14.97 -34.78 15.95
C VAL A 160 -16.20 -34.28 16.70
N THR A 161 -17.37 -34.87 16.49
CA THR A 161 -18.55 -34.61 17.32
C THR A 161 -18.30 -35.10 18.74
N ASP A 162 -18.60 -34.26 19.73
CA ASP A 162 -18.36 -34.55 21.15
C ASP A 162 -19.18 -35.76 21.64
N PRO A 163 -18.61 -36.60 22.52
CA PRO A 163 -19.34 -37.71 23.15
C PRO A 163 -20.63 -37.26 23.84
N GLY A 164 -21.71 -38.01 23.62
CA GLY A 164 -23.04 -37.71 24.15
C GLY A 164 -23.93 -36.89 23.19
N LEU A 165 -23.35 -36.33 22.12
CA LEU A 165 -24.05 -35.65 21.04
C LEU A 165 -23.80 -36.31 19.68
N ASP A 166 -23.32 -37.55 19.66
CA ASP A 166 -22.70 -38.23 18.52
C ASP A 166 -23.47 -39.48 18.05
N THR A 167 -24.76 -39.60 18.38
CA THR A 167 -25.58 -40.76 18.03
C THR A 167 -25.82 -40.83 16.51
N ILE A 168 -25.39 -41.93 15.88
CA ILE A 168 -25.51 -42.16 14.43
C ILE A 168 -26.98 -42.11 13.99
N ASP A 169 -27.23 -41.42 12.88
CA ASP A 169 -28.56 -41.15 12.28
C ASP A 169 -29.52 -40.32 13.13
N THR A 170 -29.08 -39.84 14.30
CA THR A 170 -29.89 -39.00 15.20
C THR A 170 -29.30 -37.61 15.37
N SER A 171 -27.97 -37.52 15.51
CA SER A 171 -27.23 -36.29 15.78
C SER A 171 -26.34 -35.89 14.60
N PRO A 172 -26.12 -34.59 14.37
CA PRO A 172 -25.15 -34.10 13.37
C PRO A 172 -23.75 -34.68 13.58
N LEU A 173 -23.20 -35.36 12.58
CA LEU A 173 -21.86 -35.93 12.64
C LEU A 173 -20.87 -35.09 11.85
N MET A 174 -19.86 -34.57 12.54
CA MET A 174 -18.77 -33.78 11.98
C MET A 174 -17.51 -34.63 11.90
N TRP A 175 -16.84 -34.59 10.75
CA TRP A 175 -15.62 -35.34 10.50
C TRP A 175 -14.50 -34.37 10.11
N SER A 176 -13.31 -34.63 10.61
CA SER A 176 -12.10 -33.89 10.27
C SER A 176 -11.02 -34.85 9.83
N GLN A 177 -10.12 -34.39 8.96
CA GLN A 177 -8.89 -35.13 8.67
C GLN A 177 -8.05 -35.20 9.95
N PHE A 178 -7.67 -36.42 10.33
CA PHE A 178 -6.83 -36.71 11.50
C PHE A 178 -5.38 -36.97 11.10
N SER A 179 -5.17 -37.66 9.98
CA SER A 179 -3.84 -37.97 9.45
C SER A 179 -3.84 -37.85 7.93
N ALA A 180 -2.70 -37.44 7.37
CA ALA A 180 -2.45 -37.52 5.94
C ALA A 180 -1.22 -38.38 5.72
N ALA A 181 -1.36 -39.53 5.05
CA ALA A 181 -0.24 -40.33 4.58
C ALA A 181 0.16 -39.89 3.17
N GLY A 182 0.14 -38.59 2.88
CA GLY A 182 0.45 -38.13 1.52
C GLY A 182 0.10 -36.68 1.29
N LEU A 183 1.14 -35.85 1.22
CA LEU A 183 1.19 -34.57 0.51
C LEU A 183 0.23 -33.47 1.01
N ILE A 184 0.76 -32.56 1.83
CA ILE A 184 0.33 -31.16 1.74
C ILE A 184 0.53 -30.74 0.27
N MET A 185 -0.54 -30.58 -0.50
CA MET A 185 -0.44 -30.05 -1.87
C MET A 185 -0.24 -28.54 -1.77
N PRO A 186 0.95 -28.01 -2.16
CA PRO A 186 1.16 -26.57 -2.13
C PRO A 186 0.21 -25.90 -3.13
N GLY A 187 -0.54 -24.91 -2.66
CA GLY A 187 -1.32 -24.04 -3.55
C GLY A 187 -0.42 -23.12 -4.38
N SER A 188 -1.04 -22.29 -5.22
CA SER A 188 -0.33 -21.27 -6.01
C SER A 188 0.57 -20.40 -5.13
N GLY A 189 1.82 -20.21 -5.55
CA GLY A 189 2.82 -19.43 -4.81
C GLY A 189 3.55 -20.21 -3.71
N LEU A 190 3.24 -21.49 -3.50
CA LEU A 190 3.98 -22.38 -2.62
C LEU A 190 4.62 -23.52 -3.41
N SER A 191 5.67 -24.10 -2.86
CA SER A 191 6.34 -25.30 -3.36
C SER A 191 6.62 -26.23 -2.19
N LYS A 192 6.55 -27.54 -2.45
CA LYS A 192 6.87 -28.57 -1.47
C LYS A 192 7.94 -29.48 -2.04
N ASN A 193 9.05 -29.63 -1.30
CA ASN A 193 10.07 -30.62 -1.58
C ASN A 193 10.25 -31.51 -0.34
N GLY A 194 9.87 -32.78 -0.44
CA GLY A 194 9.83 -33.69 0.71
C GLY A 194 8.94 -33.12 1.82
N ASN A 195 9.52 -32.87 3.00
CA ASN A 195 8.86 -32.31 4.17
C ASN A 195 9.00 -30.78 4.28
N THR A 196 9.70 -30.12 3.34
CA THR A 196 9.91 -28.67 3.37
C THR A 196 8.87 -27.98 2.49
N LEU A 197 8.13 -27.04 3.09
CA LEU A 197 7.31 -26.07 2.36
C LEU A 197 8.12 -24.78 2.14
N SER A 198 7.98 -24.18 0.97
CA SER A 198 8.66 -22.95 0.59
C SER A 198 7.75 -22.06 -0.24
N VAL A 199 8.02 -20.77 -0.28
CA VAL A 199 7.35 -19.86 -1.23
C VAL A 199 7.99 -20.05 -2.60
N SER A 200 7.16 -20.28 -3.61
CA SER A 200 7.59 -20.36 -5.00
C SER A 200 7.68 -18.95 -5.57
N LEU A 201 8.91 -18.52 -5.87
CA LEU A 201 9.18 -17.20 -6.43
C LEU A 201 9.30 -17.27 -7.96
N ALA A 202 8.88 -16.22 -8.67
CA ALA A 202 9.04 -16.12 -10.12
C ALA A 202 10.52 -15.98 -10.52
N ALA A 203 10.85 -16.19 -11.80
CA ALA A 203 12.22 -16.11 -12.32
C ALA A 203 12.89 -14.73 -12.08
N THR A 204 12.09 -13.65 -12.10
CA THR A 204 12.49 -12.30 -11.70
C THR A 204 11.66 -11.89 -10.48
N PRO A 205 12.07 -12.27 -9.27
CA PRO A 205 11.20 -12.14 -8.12
C PRO A 205 11.28 -10.72 -7.53
N GLY A 206 10.13 -10.17 -7.14
CA GLY A 206 10.06 -8.96 -6.32
C GLY A 206 10.29 -9.22 -4.82
N LEU A 207 10.42 -10.49 -4.44
CA LEU A 207 10.65 -10.96 -3.08
C LEU A 207 11.90 -11.85 -3.03
N GLN A 208 12.52 -11.98 -1.88
CA GLN A 208 13.70 -12.79 -1.63
C GLN A 208 13.66 -13.37 -0.22
N PHE A 209 14.55 -14.31 0.06
CA PHE A 209 14.80 -14.77 1.43
C PHE A 209 16.14 -14.24 1.93
N THR A 210 16.14 -13.62 3.11
CA THR A 210 17.35 -13.13 3.78
C THR A 210 17.35 -13.67 5.19
N ASN A 211 18.38 -14.46 5.54
CA ASN A 211 18.51 -15.13 6.84
C ASN A 211 17.25 -15.94 7.24
N GLY A 212 16.64 -16.63 6.27
CA GLY A 212 15.46 -17.46 6.49
C GLY A 212 14.14 -16.69 6.62
N LYS A 213 14.14 -15.36 6.44
CA LYS A 213 12.93 -14.53 6.42
C LYS A 213 12.58 -14.11 5.00
N LEU A 214 11.30 -14.13 4.65
CA LEU A 214 10.80 -13.57 3.39
C LEU A 214 10.84 -12.03 3.47
N ASP A 215 11.33 -11.40 2.42
CA ASP A 215 11.51 -9.95 2.34
C ASP A 215 11.38 -9.47 0.88
N ALA A 216 11.25 -8.16 0.63
CA ALA A 216 11.27 -7.60 -0.72
C ALA A 216 12.68 -7.68 -1.34
N TYR A 217 12.78 -8.05 -2.61
CA TYR A 217 14.03 -7.95 -3.37
C TYR A 217 14.22 -6.49 -3.81
N LEU A 218 15.34 -5.87 -3.44
CA LEU A 218 15.66 -4.49 -3.83
C LEU A 218 17.01 -4.44 -4.55
N ASN A 219 17.02 -3.87 -5.75
CA ASN A 219 18.25 -3.52 -6.43
C ASN A 219 18.88 -2.31 -5.74
N VAL A 220 20.20 -2.34 -5.51
CA VAL A 220 20.98 -1.21 -4.96
C VAL A 220 20.95 0.04 -5.84
N GLN A 221 20.62 -0.11 -7.14
CA GLN A 221 20.35 0.99 -8.07
C GLN A 221 18.86 1.29 -8.23
N GLY A 222 17.98 0.51 -7.60
CA GLY A 222 16.55 0.72 -7.61
C GLY A 222 16.16 1.89 -6.71
N GLY A 223 15.14 2.65 -7.09
CA GLY A 223 14.66 3.81 -6.32
C GLY A 223 13.95 3.48 -5.01
N LEU A 224 14.12 2.28 -4.44
CA LEU A 224 13.48 1.81 -3.21
C LEU A 224 14.50 1.19 -2.25
N ALA A 225 14.31 1.41 -0.94
CA ALA A 225 15.15 0.96 0.17
C ALA A 225 14.30 0.37 1.31
N LYS A 226 14.92 -0.46 2.15
CA LYS A 226 14.31 -0.96 3.39
C LYS A 226 15.02 -0.40 4.61
N ASP A 227 14.25 -0.03 5.63
CA ASP A 227 14.76 0.30 6.96
C ASP A 227 13.88 -0.30 8.07
N THR A 228 14.10 0.08 9.32
CA THR A 228 13.32 -0.41 10.48
C THR A 228 11.82 -0.10 10.39
N ASN A 229 11.40 0.82 9.52
CA ASN A 229 9.99 1.18 9.32
C ASN A 229 9.38 0.55 8.05
N GLY A 230 10.12 -0.30 7.33
CA GLY A 230 9.64 -1.01 6.15
C GLY A 230 10.23 -0.50 4.84
N LEU A 231 9.44 -0.59 3.76
CA LEU A 231 9.84 -0.19 2.40
C LEU A 231 9.61 1.30 2.19
N ARG A 232 10.61 2.00 1.66
CA ARG A 232 10.56 3.43 1.32
C ARG A 232 11.27 3.70 0.01
N ALA A 233 11.11 4.89 -0.54
CA ALA A 233 11.94 5.30 -1.67
C ALA A 233 13.42 5.47 -1.23
N LEU A 234 14.34 5.01 -2.06
CA LEU A 234 15.78 5.22 -1.91
C LEU A 234 16.13 6.56 -2.55
N LEU A 235 16.30 7.57 -1.71
CA LEU A 235 16.64 8.91 -2.16
C LEU A 235 18.15 9.19 -2.11
N VAL A 236 18.92 8.24 -1.56
CA VAL A 236 20.36 8.32 -1.32
C VAL A 236 21.05 7.40 -2.32
N ASN A 237 21.80 7.95 -3.28
CA ASN A 237 22.84 7.17 -3.96
C ASN A 237 24.17 7.53 -3.27
N ALA A 238 24.90 6.52 -2.77
CA ALA A 238 26.24 6.67 -2.18
C ALA A 238 26.39 7.59 -0.93
N GLY A 239 25.54 7.43 0.10
CA GLY A 239 25.83 7.95 1.45
C GLY A 239 25.72 9.46 1.67
N GLN A 240 25.13 10.21 0.72
CA GLN A 240 24.85 11.64 0.84
C GLN A 240 23.34 11.89 0.97
N GLN A 241 22.89 12.66 1.97
CA GLN A 241 21.46 12.98 2.14
C GLN A 241 20.91 13.69 0.89
N ASN A 242 19.71 13.30 0.44
CA ASN A 242 19.03 13.97 -0.64
C ASN A 242 18.56 15.35 -0.18
N ALA A 243 19.04 16.40 -0.84
CA ALA A 243 18.74 17.78 -0.48
C ALA A 243 17.33 18.24 -0.93
N THR A 244 16.67 17.46 -1.80
CA THR A 244 15.46 17.89 -2.52
C THR A 244 14.20 17.20 -1.99
N LEU A 245 14.30 15.89 -1.73
CA LEU A 245 13.18 15.05 -1.33
C LEU A 245 13.60 14.26 -0.08
N ALA A 246 12.67 14.03 0.84
CA ALA A 246 12.82 12.97 1.85
C ALA A 246 11.64 12.00 1.79
N ALA A 247 11.96 10.75 2.12
CA ALA A 247 10.96 9.76 2.48
C ALA A 247 10.86 9.73 4.01
N THR A 248 9.69 10.11 4.53
CA THR A 248 9.34 10.02 5.95
C THR A 248 8.22 9.00 6.15
N ASN A 249 7.84 8.73 7.40
CA ASN A 249 6.71 7.85 7.71
C ASN A 249 5.37 8.39 7.16
N ASN A 250 5.30 9.68 6.81
CA ASN A 250 4.12 10.32 6.21
C ASN A 250 4.19 10.38 4.67
N GLY A 251 5.12 9.64 4.06
CA GLY A 251 5.31 9.59 2.61
C GLY A 251 6.47 10.46 2.11
N LEU A 252 6.43 10.77 0.82
CA LEU A 252 7.41 11.62 0.15
C LEU A 252 7.09 13.08 0.41
N SER A 253 8.04 13.80 0.99
CA SER A 253 7.98 15.24 1.15
C SER A 253 9.13 15.91 0.44
N VAL A 254 8.88 17.12 -0.02
CA VAL A 254 9.92 18.04 -0.49
C VAL A 254 10.47 18.74 0.76
N LEU A 255 11.76 18.56 1.05
CA LEU A 255 12.39 19.11 2.27
C LEU A 255 12.59 20.63 2.23
N GLY A 256 12.48 21.20 1.04
CA GLY A 256 12.43 22.62 0.71
C GLY A 256 12.42 22.73 -0.82
N VAL A 257 12.15 23.90 -1.39
CA VAL A 257 12.76 24.19 -2.71
C VAL A 257 14.25 24.20 -2.42
N PRO A 258 15.02 23.15 -2.82
CA PRO A 258 16.42 23.10 -2.42
C PRO A 258 17.10 24.35 -2.95
N SER A 259 18.30 24.66 -2.47
CA SER A 259 19.14 25.67 -3.14
C SER A 259 19.49 25.30 -4.59
N LEU A 260 18.87 24.26 -5.17
CA LEU A 260 19.05 23.62 -6.47
C LEU A 260 17.71 23.11 -7.05
N PHE A 261 16.58 23.81 -6.88
CA PHE A 261 15.46 23.55 -7.80
C PHE A 261 15.91 24.08 -9.18
N THR A 262 16.51 23.20 -9.99
CA THR A 262 17.13 23.61 -11.26
C THR A 262 16.09 23.62 -12.37
N VAL A 263 15.78 24.78 -12.93
CA VAL A 263 15.09 24.86 -14.22
C VAL A 263 16.18 24.91 -15.29
N ASN A 264 16.20 23.92 -16.18
CA ASN A 264 17.18 23.86 -17.28
C ASN A 264 18.67 23.86 -16.81
N GLY A 265 18.95 23.25 -15.66
CA GLY A 265 20.32 23.12 -15.11
C GLY A 265 20.79 24.25 -14.19
N ALA A 266 19.99 25.31 -13.99
CA ALA A 266 20.35 26.45 -13.12
C ALA A 266 19.55 26.45 -11.81
N ALA A 267 20.26 26.41 -10.68
CA ALA A 267 19.70 26.30 -9.34
C ALA A 267 18.85 27.52 -8.93
N THR A 268 17.60 27.31 -8.50
CA THR A 268 16.78 28.36 -7.86
C THR A 268 16.74 28.13 -6.36
N THR A 269 16.95 29.18 -5.56
CA THR A 269 16.98 29.15 -4.09
C THR A 269 15.66 29.63 -3.48
N ALA A 270 15.38 29.25 -2.23
CA ALA A 270 14.13 29.56 -1.50
C ALA A 270 13.86 31.06 -1.26
N ASN A 271 14.89 31.91 -1.38
CA ASN A 271 14.65 33.33 -1.60
C ASN A 271 14.42 33.52 -3.09
N VAL A 272 13.22 33.93 -3.49
CA VAL A 272 13.01 34.51 -4.82
C VAL A 272 13.76 35.84 -4.86
N THR A 273 15.07 35.78 -5.09
CA THR A 273 15.87 36.93 -5.49
C THR A 273 15.46 37.30 -6.91
N ALA A 274 15.67 38.55 -7.31
CA ALA A 274 15.36 39.00 -8.68
C ALA A 274 15.98 38.06 -9.73
N THR A 275 17.22 37.62 -9.50
CA THR A 275 17.93 36.64 -10.35
C THR A 275 17.19 35.29 -10.51
N ASN A 276 16.60 34.78 -9.43
CA ASN A 276 15.85 33.51 -9.46
C ASN A 276 14.52 33.66 -10.22
N LEU A 277 13.87 34.81 -10.12
CA LEU A 277 12.65 35.11 -10.88
C LEU A 277 12.93 35.31 -12.37
N ASN A 278 14.05 35.94 -12.71
CA ASN A 278 14.52 36.12 -14.10
C ASN A 278 14.72 34.77 -14.82
N THR A 279 15.22 33.78 -14.08
CA THR A 279 15.47 32.43 -14.60
C THR A 279 14.16 31.65 -14.83
N LEU A 280 13.17 31.83 -13.96
CA LEU A 280 11.88 31.13 -14.03
C LEU A 280 10.98 31.65 -15.17
N THR A 281 11.11 32.92 -15.55
CA THR A 281 10.30 33.55 -16.61
C THR A 281 10.92 33.46 -18.01
N GLN A 282 12.08 32.81 -18.16
CA GLN A 282 12.88 32.76 -19.40
C GLN A 282 13.17 34.15 -20.01
N GLY A 283 13.32 35.16 -19.15
CA GLY A 283 13.58 36.53 -19.58
C GLY A 283 15.03 36.95 -19.36
N THR A 284 15.59 37.70 -20.31
CA THR A 284 16.80 38.51 -20.02
C THR A 284 16.50 39.48 -18.88
N GLN A 285 17.53 39.95 -18.14
CA GLN A 285 17.39 40.86 -16.99
C GLN A 285 16.39 42.02 -17.25
N THR A 286 16.30 42.47 -18.49
CA THR A 286 15.40 43.51 -18.99
C THR A 286 13.90 43.14 -18.99
N GLN A 287 13.52 41.87 -19.16
CA GLN A 287 12.11 41.44 -19.25
C GLN A 287 11.47 41.13 -17.90
N ALA A 288 12.26 40.66 -16.94
CA ALA A 288 11.76 40.36 -15.60
C ALA A 288 11.69 41.61 -14.72
N ASP A 289 12.64 42.54 -14.87
CA ASP A 289 12.54 43.88 -14.26
C ASP A 289 11.38 44.71 -14.88
N ALA A 290 10.96 44.43 -16.12
CA ALA A 290 9.81 45.10 -16.72
C ALA A 290 8.45 44.62 -16.18
N LEU A 291 8.37 43.44 -15.57
CA LEU A 291 7.10 42.85 -15.17
C LEU A 291 6.70 43.12 -13.72
N HIS A 292 7.64 43.40 -12.80
CA HIS A 292 7.30 43.81 -11.43
C HIS A 292 8.37 44.69 -10.78
N THR A 293 8.21 46.01 -10.86
CA THR A 293 8.91 46.97 -9.99
C THR A 293 7.93 47.67 -9.06
N HIS A 294 8.22 47.69 -7.75
CA HIS A 294 7.71 48.73 -6.87
C HIS A 294 8.59 49.96 -7.03
N LEU A 295 8.13 50.88 -7.88
CA LEU A 295 8.72 52.20 -8.01
C LEU A 295 8.67 52.85 -6.62
N SER A 296 9.83 53.16 -6.04
CA SER A 296 9.90 53.87 -4.76
C SER A 296 9.00 55.11 -4.82
N VAL A 297 8.30 55.41 -3.72
CA VAL A 297 7.17 56.35 -3.66
C VAL A 297 7.48 57.76 -4.23
N LEU A 298 8.76 58.14 -4.37
CA LEU A 298 9.18 59.36 -5.04
C LEU A 298 9.13 59.29 -6.59
N GLY A 299 9.44 58.14 -7.19
CA GLY A 299 9.25 57.90 -8.63
C GLY A 299 7.80 57.62 -9.01
N ALA A 300 6.97 57.17 -8.05
CA ALA A 300 5.57 56.81 -8.26
C ALA A 300 4.63 58.00 -8.56
N ASN A 301 5.11 59.24 -8.43
CA ASN A 301 4.33 60.45 -8.71
C ASN A 301 4.56 61.02 -10.12
N ALA A 302 5.46 60.44 -10.93
CA ALA A 302 5.77 60.92 -12.26
C ALA A 302 5.12 60.05 -13.35
N VAL A 303 4.42 60.68 -14.30
CA VAL A 303 3.94 60.03 -15.51
C VAL A 303 5.06 60.13 -16.55
N ILE A 304 5.74 59.00 -16.82
CA ILE A 304 6.89 58.94 -17.73
C ILE A 304 6.51 58.18 -19.00
N GLY A 305 6.78 58.78 -20.17
CA GLY A 305 6.72 58.11 -21.47
C GLY A 305 8.11 57.94 -22.07
N TYR A 306 8.31 56.96 -22.95
CA TYR A 306 9.57 56.75 -23.66
C TYR A 306 9.37 57.04 -25.14
N HIS A 307 10.18 57.94 -25.69
CA HIS A 307 10.04 58.42 -27.07
C HIS A 307 11.41 58.70 -27.70
N THR A 308 11.49 58.57 -29.02
CA THR A 308 12.72 58.76 -29.79
C THR A 308 12.99 60.24 -30.04
N CYS A 309 14.22 60.72 -29.81
CA CYS A 309 14.59 62.11 -30.10
C CYS A 309 15.00 62.33 -31.55
N GLN A 310 14.52 63.40 -32.19
CA GLN A 310 14.88 63.77 -33.57
C GLN A 310 16.28 64.36 -33.65
N GLY A 311 16.68 65.10 -32.61
CA GLY A 311 18.00 65.70 -32.44
C GLY A 311 18.54 65.43 -31.04
N THR A 312 19.72 65.96 -30.73
CA THR A 312 20.29 65.86 -29.39
C THR A 312 19.43 66.63 -28.38
N LEU A 313 19.00 65.95 -27.32
CA LEU A 313 18.28 66.52 -26.19
C LEU A 313 19.12 66.35 -24.92
N ALA A 314 19.17 67.39 -24.09
CA ALA A 314 19.75 67.33 -22.75
C ALA A 314 18.70 66.96 -21.71
N ALA A 315 19.13 66.43 -20.55
CA ALA A 315 18.24 66.32 -19.40
C ALA A 315 17.74 67.72 -19.03
N GLY A 316 16.43 67.88 -18.86
CA GLY A 316 15.80 69.17 -18.63
C GLY A 316 15.36 69.93 -19.87
N ASP A 317 15.67 69.46 -21.08
CA ASP A 317 15.10 70.07 -22.29
C ASP A 317 13.57 69.85 -22.28
N PRO A 318 12.75 70.93 -22.34
CA PRO A 318 11.35 70.79 -22.68
C PRO A 318 11.24 70.21 -24.09
N VAL A 319 10.27 69.32 -24.31
CA VAL A 319 10.11 68.64 -25.60
C VAL A 319 8.71 68.83 -26.17
N ALA A 320 8.64 68.89 -27.49
CA ALA A 320 7.41 68.89 -28.27
C ALA A 320 7.46 67.80 -29.35
N TRP A 321 6.29 67.47 -29.92
CA TRP A 321 6.24 66.59 -31.07
C TRP A 321 6.85 67.27 -32.30
N SER A 322 7.72 66.54 -33.00
CA SER A 322 8.19 66.95 -34.31
C SER A 322 7.13 66.73 -35.39
N ALA A 323 7.28 67.44 -36.51
CA ALA A 323 6.55 67.16 -37.75
C ALA A 323 7.01 65.85 -38.45
N THR A 324 8.08 65.21 -37.98
CA THR A 324 8.64 63.98 -38.57
C THR A 324 8.46 62.77 -37.65
N ASN A 325 7.80 61.72 -38.15
CA ASN A 325 7.82 60.32 -37.67
C ASN A 325 7.78 60.09 -36.14
N ASN A 326 6.84 60.70 -35.41
CA ASN A 326 6.66 60.50 -33.96
C ASN A 326 7.95 60.72 -33.13
N MET A 327 8.86 61.56 -33.61
CA MET A 327 10.08 61.91 -32.89
C MET A 327 9.92 63.21 -32.10
N LEU A 328 10.76 63.41 -31.10
CA LEU A 328 10.75 64.59 -30.24
C LEU A 328 11.75 65.65 -30.70
N VAL A 329 11.32 66.89 -30.68
CA VAL A 329 12.15 68.07 -30.90
C VAL A 329 12.24 68.89 -29.61
N ARG A 330 13.33 69.63 -29.43
CA ARG A 330 13.47 70.59 -28.33
C ARG A 330 12.38 71.64 -28.45
N GLY A 331 11.69 71.92 -27.34
CA GLY A 331 10.73 73.00 -27.25
C GLY A 331 11.43 74.36 -27.25
N ASP A 332 10.80 75.35 -27.88
CA ASP A 332 11.34 76.70 -28.01
C ASP A 332 10.21 77.73 -27.92
N ALA A 333 10.35 78.73 -27.05
CA ALA A 333 9.34 79.77 -26.86
C ALA A 333 9.15 80.69 -28.09
N THR A 334 10.11 80.69 -29.02
CA THR A 334 10.06 81.49 -30.26
C THR A 334 9.25 80.82 -31.37
N ILE A 335 9.03 79.50 -31.29
CA ILE A 335 8.38 78.71 -32.34
C ILE A 335 7.06 78.15 -31.82
N ASP A 336 5.93 78.57 -32.39
CA ASP A 336 4.60 78.22 -31.88
C ASP A 336 4.33 76.70 -31.82
N ALA A 337 4.82 75.96 -32.81
CA ALA A 337 4.72 74.50 -32.85
C ALA A 337 5.58 73.82 -31.77
N ALA A 338 6.80 74.33 -31.52
CA ALA A 338 7.71 73.78 -30.52
C ALA A 338 7.37 74.23 -29.09
N ALA A 339 6.56 75.28 -28.92
CA ALA A 339 6.06 75.71 -27.62
C ALA A 339 4.90 74.86 -27.09
N ARG A 340 4.34 73.94 -27.90
CA ARG A 340 3.35 72.93 -27.48
C ARG A 340 4.05 71.75 -26.80
N LEU A 341 4.49 72.00 -25.57
CA LEU A 341 5.25 71.04 -24.79
C LEU A 341 4.42 69.83 -24.39
N ILE A 342 5.04 68.66 -24.41
CA ILE A 342 4.43 67.38 -24.01
C ILE A 342 5.10 66.76 -22.78
N GLY A 343 6.25 67.29 -22.39
CA GLY A 343 7.06 66.77 -21.31
C GLY A 343 8.42 67.46 -21.22
N VAL A 344 9.20 67.04 -20.23
CA VAL A 344 10.61 67.42 -20.06
C VAL A 344 11.44 66.15 -20.19
N ALA A 345 12.57 66.23 -20.91
CA ALA A 345 13.50 65.13 -21.04
C ALA A 345 14.10 64.78 -19.66
N GLY A 346 13.85 63.56 -19.18
CA GLY A 346 14.39 63.07 -17.91
C GLY A 346 15.85 62.60 -17.99
N ALA A 347 16.38 62.45 -19.21
CA ALA A 347 17.78 62.11 -19.46
C ALA A 347 18.25 62.69 -20.80
N SER A 348 19.56 62.86 -20.96
CA SER A 348 20.16 63.27 -22.23
C SER A 348 20.17 62.13 -23.26
N GLY A 349 19.95 62.44 -24.53
CA GLY A 349 20.05 61.48 -25.63
C GLY A 349 20.45 62.14 -26.95
N ALA A 350 21.31 61.47 -27.72
CA ALA A 350 21.66 61.85 -29.08
C ALA A 350 20.54 61.46 -30.06
N ALA A 351 20.47 62.10 -31.24
CA ALA A 351 19.45 61.83 -32.27
C ALA A 351 19.25 60.32 -32.51
N GLY A 352 17.99 59.86 -32.47
CA GLY A 352 17.62 58.45 -32.60
C GLY A 352 17.57 57.66 -31.28
N ALA A 353 18.03 58.23 -30.16
CA ALA A 353 17.93 57.59 -28.85
C ALA A 353 16.49 57.64 -28.31
N VAL A 354 16.07 56.57 -27.63
CA VAL A 354 14.84 56.54 -26.84
C VAL A 354 15.16 57.04 -25.44
N ILE A 355 14.54 58.13 -25.03
CA ILE A 355 14.76 58.74 -23.71
C ILE A 355 13.47 58.84 -22.90
N PRO A 356 13.54 58.82 -21.56
CA PRO A 356 12.40 59.04 -20.68
C PRO A 356 11.96 60.51 -20.74
N ILE A 357 10.65 60.72 -20.86
CA ILE A 357 10.00 62.03 -20.89
C ILE A 357 9.01 62.12 -19.74
N VAL A 358 9.27 63.04 -18.83
CA VAL A 358 8.38 63.31 -17.69
C VAL A 358 7.26 64.22 -18.18
N LYS A 359 6.05 63.66 -18.26
CA LYS A 359 4.83 64.38 -18.74
C LYS A 359 4.13 65.10 -17.60
N HIS A 360 4.24 64.57 -16.39
CA HIS A 360 3.68 65.13 -15.17
C HIS A 360 4.46 64.60 -13.96
N GLY A 361 4.53 65.37 -12.87
CA GLY A 361 5.21 64.97 -11.64
C GLY A 361 6.70 65.33 -11.61
N ILE A 362 7.43 64.77 -10.64
CA ILE A 362 8.81 65.19 -10.35
C ILE A 362 9.79 64.63 -11.39
N ALA A 363 10.42 65.52 -12.15
CA ALA A 363 11.59 65.24 -12.96
C ALA A 363 12.84 65.53 -12.13
N GLN A 364 13.66 64.50 -11.87
CA GLN A 364 14.85 64.61 -11.03
C GLN A 364 16.08 65.02 -11.84
N ASN A 365 16.94 65.86 -11.25
CA ASN A 365 18.22 66.28 -11.84
C ASN A 365 18.11 66.92 -13.23
N VAL A 366 17.00 67.60 -13.51
CA VAL A 366 16.72 68.23 -14.81
C VAL A 366 17.00 69.74 -14.83
N PHE A 367 17.39 70.32 -13.70
CA PHE A 367 17.75 71.73 -13.57
C PHE A 367 19.08 71.86 -12.81
N SER A 368 19.73 73.01 -12.92
CA SER A 368 20.98 73.28 -12.21
C SER A 368 20.91 74.64 -11.51
N GLY A 369 21.13 74.63 -10.18
CA GLY A 369 21.32 75.85 -9.39
C GLY A 369 20.09 76.74 -9.24
N GLY A 370 18.88 76.16 -9.27
CA GLY A 370 17.64 76.93 -9.18
C GLY A 370 17.18 77.18 -7.74
N ILE A 371 16.32 78.18 -7.57
CA ILE A 371 15.67 78.47 -6.28
C ILE A 371 14.42 77.58 -6.12
N ALA A 372 14.35 76.82 -5.03
CA ALA A 372 13.19 75.99 -4.71
C ALA A 372 11.90 76.82 -4.57
N GLY A 373 10.79 76.31 -5.07
CA GLY A 373 9.48 76.97 -5.10
C GLY A 373 9.30 78.01 -6.22
N ALA A 374 10.35 78.40 -6.93
CA ALA A 374 10.24 79.37 -8.01
C ALA A 374 9.69 78.73 -9.31
N PRO A 375 8.87 79.48 -10.09
CA PRO A 375 8.32 78.98 -11.34
C PRO A 375 9.43 78.85 -12.40
N VAL A 376 9.29 77.84 -13.25
CA VAL A 376 10.18 77.60 -14.39
C VAL A 376 9.42 77.75 -15.69
N PHE A 377 10.00 78.50 -16.62
CA PHE A 377 9.43 78.81 -17.93
C PHE A 377 10.28 78.22 -19.05
N LEU A 378 9.65 78.03 -20.21
CA LEU A 378 10.32 77.71 -21.46
C LEU A 378 11.14 78.92 -21.94
N ASN A 379 12.42 78.74 -22.24
CA ASN A 379 13.29 79.81 -22.72
C ASN A 379 13.23 79.98 -24.26
N ALA A 380 13.63 81.16 -24.75
CA ALA A 380 13.87 81.39 -26.17
C ALA A 380 15.13 80.64 -26.63
N GLY A 381 15.07 79.91 -27.74
CA GLY A 381 16.15 78.99 -28.17
C GLY A 381 16.12 77.63 -27.46
N GLY A 382 15.12 77.42 -26.60
CA GLY A 382 14.90 76.21 -25.81
C GLY A 382 15.61 76.18 -24.46
N GLY A 383 15.29 75.14 -23.67
CA GLY A 383 15.73 74.99 -22.28
C GLY A 383 14.79 75.64 -21.26
N LEU A 384 15.17 75.56 -20.00
CA LEU A 384 14.39 76.01 -18.84
C LEU A 384 15.00 77.29 -18.23
N THR A 385 14.16 78.22 -17.78
CA THR A 385 14.59 79.45 -17.11
C THR A 385 13.66 79.81 -15.94
N GLN A 386 14.20 80.38 -14.85
CA GLN A 386 13.38 80.89 -13.74
C GLN A 386 12.90 82.33 -13.95
N THR A 387 13.41 83.01 -14.98
CA THR A 387 12.96 84.34 -15.37
C THR A 387 11.99 84.22 -16.53
N ALA A 388 10.78 84.78 -16.39
CA ALA A 388 9.83 84.83 -17.49
C ALA A 388 10.48 85.49 -18.72
N PRO A 389 10.55 84.82 -19.88
CA PRO A 389 11.18 85.39 -21.06
C PRO A 389 10.58 86.76 -21.42
N ALA A 390 11.45 87.74 -21.64
CA ALA A 390 11.08 89.11 -22.01
C ALA A 390 11.37 89.31 -23.50
N GLY A 391 10.31 89.45 -24.31
CA GLY A 391 10.41 89.68 -25.75
C GLY A 391 9.03 89.74 -26.41
N GLN A 392 8.89 90.59 -27.42
CA GLN A 392 7.67 90.65 -28.22
C GLN A 392 7.54 89.35 -29.02
N SER A 393 6.32 88.78 -29.08
CA SER A 393 5.98 87.55 -29.82
C SER A 393 6.41 86.20 -29.21
N LEU A 394 6.97 86.15 -27.99
CA LEU A 394 7.25 84.88 -27.31
C LEU A 394 5.98 84.26 -26.70
N ARG A 395 5.85 82.94 -26.78
CA ARG A 395 4.80 82.21 -26.06
C ARG A 395 5.27 81.95 -24.63
N LEU A 396 4.50 82.40 -23.65
CA LEU A 396 4.84 82.26 -22.25
C LEU A 396 4.30 80.92 -21.73
N VAL A 397 5.16 79.91 -21.66
CA VAL A 397 4.81 78.59 -21.14
C VAL A 397 5.52 78.37 -19.82
N ARG A 398 4.75 78.20 -18.73
CA ARG A 398 5.28 77.72 -17.46
C ARG A 398 5.35 76.21 -17.51
N VAL A 399 6.53 75.66 -17.30
CA VAL A 399 6.82 74.22 -17.34
C VAL A 399 6.55 73.56 -15.99
N GLY A 400 6.71 74.30 -14.88
CA GLY A 400 6.48 73.76 -13.54
C GLY A 400 7.04 74.65 -12.44
N TRP A 401 7.30 74.03 -11.29
CA TRP A 401 7.97 74.64 -10.15
C TRP A 401 9.12 73.77 -9.68
N LEU A 402 10.23 74.40 -9.30
CA LEU A 402 11.32 73.65 -8.69
C LEU A 402 10.91 73.16 -7.30
N THR A 403 11.12 71.87 -7.04
CA THR A 403 10.91 71.27 -5.71
C THR A 403 12.16 71.39 -4.85
N ASN A 404 13.34 71.43 -5.47
CA ASN A 404 14.63 71.73 -4.87
C ASN A 404 15.56 72.38 -5.93
N ALA A 405 16.86 72.47 -5.69
CA ALA A 405 17.79 73.14 -6.61
C ALA A 405 17.94 72.47 -7.99
N THR A 406 17.53 71.21 -8.14
CA THR A 406 17.77 70.37 -9.32
C THR A 406 16.51 69.70 -9.89
N ASP A 407 15.47 69.53 -9.07
CA ASP A 407 14.29 68.73 -9.40
C ASP A 407 13.07 69.63 -9.69
N LEU A 408 12.35 69.30 -10.74
CA LEU A 408 11.22 70.08 -11.27
C LEU A 408 9.92 69.28 -11.15
N ASP A 409 8.90 69.81 -10.45
CA ASP A 409 7.54 69.29 -10.57
C ASP A 409 6.93 69.79 -11.89
N VAL A 410 6.83 68.89 -12.86
CA VAL A 410 6.40 69.20 -14.24
C VAL A 410 4.88 69.37 -14.27
N ARG A 411 4.44 70.60 -14.53
CA ARG A 411 3.05 70.98 -14.79
C ARG A 411 2.99 72.12 -15.80
N PHE A 412 2.61 71.78 -17.03
CA PHE A 412 2.53 72.75 -18.11
C PHE A 412 1.31 73.65 -17.96
N HIS A 413 1.55 74.95 -17.90
CA HIS A 413 0.52 75.97 -18.13
C HIS A 413 0.99 76.91 -19.22
N ASP A 414 0.24 76.92 -20.31
CA ASP A 414 0.41 77.87 -21.39
C ASP A 414 -0.35 79.15 -21.07
N LEU A 415 0.39 80.23 -20.84
CA LEU A 415 -0.16 81.55 -20.50
C LEU A 415 -0.43 82.39 -21.76
N GLY A 416 -0.26 81.79 -22.94
CA GLY A 416 -0.51 82.42 -24.23
C GLY A 416 0.66 83.25 -24.75
N LYS A 417 0.41 83.96 -25.85
CA LYS A 417 1.37 84.91 -26.40
C LYS A 417 1.22 86.23 -25.68
N ARG A 418 2.33 86.78 -25.19
CA ARG A 418 2.35 88.12 -24.62
C ARG A 418 1.91 89.11 -25.72
N SER A 419 0.92 89.95 -25.44
CA SER A 419 0.57 91.01 -26.39
C SER A 419 1.77 91.93 -26.55
N ALA A 420 1.93 92.49 -27.74
CA ALA A 420 2.89 93.55 -27.99
C ALA A 420 2.71 94.72 -27.01
#